data_AF-A0A2E3AY95-F1
#
_entry.id   AF-A0A2E3AY95-F1
#
_cell.length_a   1.000
_cell.length_b   1.000
_cell.length_c   1.000
_cell.angle_alpha   90.00
_cell.angle_beta   90.00
_cell.angle_gamma   90.00
#
_symmetry.space_group_name_H-M   'P 1'
#
loop_
_entity.id
_entity.type
_entity.pdbx_description
1 polymer ?
#
loop_
_entity_poly.entity_id
_entity_poly.type
_entity_poly.pdbx_seq_one_letter_code
_entity_poly.pdbx_strand_id
1 'polypeptide(L)'
;MPYGTLAGFRSYWTDRGNSAPTDAGDADANAALVRASDHIKYRYVANLIKGYDETLDVVEDATYEAALLELTTVGFFSKTYTPAQQKVLTGVDKIRWTVTGDASNKYAQAPVSTLIEAMFEPYVRDLNDAQFRFMSIGPGTL
;
A
#
# COMPACT_ATOMS: atom_id res chain seq x y z
N MET A 1 15.45 -4.80 -8.05
CA MET A 1 16.15 -3.74 -7.30
C MET A 1 15.11 -2.95 -6.55
N PRO A 2 15.40 -2.50 -5.31
CA PRO A 2 14.48 -1.65 -4.56
C PRO A 2 14.30 -0.28 -5.24
N TYR A 3 13.15 0.37 -5.02
CA TYR A 3 12.83 1.69 -5.57
C TYR A 3 13.47 2.87 -4.82
N GLY A 4 14.47 2.60 -3.99
CA GLY A 4 15.21 3.59 -3.22
C GLY A 4 16.52 3.02 -2.72
N THR A 5 17.28 3.83 -1.99
CA THR A 5 18.58 3.43 -1.45
C THR A 5 18.54 3.31 0.07
N LEU A 6 19.44 2.50 0.64
CA LEU A 6 19.58 2.39 2.10
C LEU A 6 19.92 3.74 2.75
N ALA A 7 20.79 4.53 2.12
CA ALA A 7 21.15 5.87 2.59
C ALA A 7 19.94 6.82 2.55
N GLY A 8 19.18 6.80 1.45
CA GLY A 8 17.97 7.60 1.30
C GLY A 8 16.92 7.25 2.35
N PHE A 9 16.66 5.96 2.57
CA PHE A 9 15.73 5.48 3.60
C PHE A 9 16.09 6.00 5.01
N ARG A 10 17.38 5.96 5.35
CA ARG A 10 17.87 6.45 6.65
C ARG A 10 17.75 7.96 6.78
N SER A 11 18.14 8.70 5.75
CA SER A 11 18.01 10.17 5.73
C SER A 11 16.53 10.58 5.86
N TYR A 12 15.67 9.97 5.04
CA TYR A 12 14.24 10.25 4.99
C TYR A 12 13.58 10.21 6.37
N TRP A 13 13.88 9.19 7.16
CA TRP A 13 13.32 9.03 8.50
C TRP A 13 14.04 9.83 9.58
N THR A 14 15.36 10.00 9.46
CA THR A 14 16.13 10.84 10.39
C THR A 14 15.65 12.29 10.32
N ASP A 15 15.39 12.82 9.13
CA ASP A 15 14.84 14.17 8.91
C ASP A 15 13.44 14.33 9.53
N ARG A 16 12.71 13.23 9.68
CA ARG A 16 11.39 13.15 10.35
C ARG A 16 11.48 12.80 11.83
N GLY A 17 12.68 12.76 12.41
CA GLY A 17 12.92 12.51 13.83
C GLY A 17 12.83 11.03 14.24
N ASN A 18 12.91 10.09 13.29
CA ASN A 18 12.88 8.65 13.56
C ASN A 18 14.22 8.00 13.16
N SER A 19 15.01 7.60 14.17
CA SER A 19 16.30 6.94 13.94
C SER A 19 16.21 5.44 13.70
N ALA A 20 15.03 4.81 13.78
CA ALA A 20 14.91 3.35 13.72
C ALA A 20 15.57 2.70 12.48
N PRO A 21 15.47 3.27 11.25
CA PRO A 21 16.21 2.74 10.09
C PRO A 21 17.73 2.88 10.18
N THR A 22 18.21 3.92 10.87
CA THR A 22 19.63 4.19 11.10
C THR A 22 20.19 3.25 12.16
N ASP A 23 19.41 2.99 13.21
CA ASP A 23 19.79 2.10 14.33
C ASP A 23 19.73 0.62 13.94
N ALA A 24 18.92 0.27 12.93
CA ALA A 24 18.84 -1.08 12.39
C ALA A 24 20.09 -1.45 11.57
N GLY A 25 20.49 -2.73 11.64
CA GLY A 25 21.58 -3.26 10.82
C GLY A 25 21.29 -3.14 9.33
N ASP A 26 22.34 -2.91 8.53
CA ASP A 26 22.23 -2.73 7.07
C ASP A 26 21.47 -3.88 6.39
N ALA A 27 21.69 -5.11 6.85
CA ALA A 27 21.01 -6.28 6.31
C ALA A 27 19.49 -6.22 6.52
N ASP A 28 19.04 -5.84 7.72
CA ASP A 28 17.62 -5.78 8.07
C ASP A 28 16.93 -4.60 7.39
N ALA A 29 17.56 -3.41 7.40
CA ALA A 29 17.05 -2.23 6.73
C ALA A 29 16.98 -2.43 5.21
N ASN A 30 17.98 -3.06 4.60
CA ASN A 30 17.95 -3.38 3.17
C ASN A 30 16.91 -4.46 2.84
N ALA A 31 16.75 -5.48 3.69
CA ALA A 31 15.70 -6.48 3.50
C ALA A 31 14.29 -5.88 3.61
N ALA A 32 14.09 -4.92 4.52
CA ALA A 32 12.85 -4.16 4.63
C ALA A 32 12.57 -3.33 3.36
N LEU A 33 13.59 -2.68 2.80
CA LEU A 33 13.47 -1.95 1.52
C LEU A 33 13.07 -2.85 0.35
N VAL A 34 13.60 -4.06 0.28
CA VAL A 34 13.22 -5.03 -0.77
C VAL A 34 11.75 -5.40 -0.64
N ARG A 35 11.30 -5.79 0.56
CA ARG A 35 9.89 -6.16 0.80
C ARG A 35 8.93 -5.00 0.55
N ALA A 36 9.32 -3.80 0.96
CA ALA A 36 8.56 -2.58 0.71
C ALA A 36 8.47 -2.26 -0.79
N SER A 37 9.57 -2.41 -1.53
CA SER A 37 9.58 -2.19 -2.98
C SER A 37 8.67 -3.18 -3.70
N ASP A 38 8.64 -4.44 -3.28
CA ASP A 38 7.70 -5.43 -3.83
C ASP A 38 6.25 -4.99 -3.57
N HIS A 39 5.93 -4.53 -2.36
CA HIS A 39 4.61 -4.00 -2.06
C HIS A 39 4.25 -2.81 -2.97
N ILE A 40 5.12 -1.80 -3.07
CA ILE A 40 4.88 -0.62 -3.91
C ILE A 40 4.72 -1.00 -5.38
N LYS A 41 5.57 -1.90 -5.88
CA LYS A 41 5.53 -2.41 -7.25
C LYS A 41 4.19 -3.07 -7.60
N TYR A 42 3.79 -4.05 -6.80
CA TYR A 42 2.64 -4.89 -7.12
C TYR A 42 1.31 -4.26 -6.75
N ARG A 43 1.27 -3.38 -5.74
CA ARG A 43 0.05 -2.69 -5.34
C ARG A 43 -0.17 -1.39 -6.11
N TYR A 44 0.82 -0.51 -6.18
CA TYR A 44 0.61 0.85 -6.68
C TYR A 44 1.12 1.03 -8.10
N VAL A 45 2.40 0.74 -8.37
CA VAL A 45 3.02 0.92 -9.69
C VAL A 45 2.25 0.15 -10.78
N ALA A 46 1.87 -1.10 -10.49
CA ALA A 46 1.09 -1.93 -11.41
C ALA A 46 -0.33 -1.40 -11.71
N ASN A 47 -0.85 -0.46 -10.92
CA ASN A 47 -2.19 0.13 -11.07
C ASN A 47 -2.16 1.63 -11.39
N LEU A 48 -1.00 2.19 -11.72
CA LEU A 48 -0.89 3.58 -12.14
C LEU A 48 -1.71 3.85 -13.40
N ILE A 49 -2.28 5.06 -13.47
CA ILE A 49 -2.98 5.56 -14.66
C ILE A 49 -1.98 5.66 -15.81
N LYS A 50 -2.42 5.33 -17.03
CA LYS A 50 -1.61 5.45 -18.25
C LYS A 50 -0.95 6.83 -18.34
N GLY A 51 0.37 6.86 -18.49
CA GLY A 51 1.17 8.08 -18.55
C GLY A 51 2.09 8.26 -17.34
N TYR A 52 1.84 7.52 -16.25
CA TYR A 52 2.74 7.40 -15.11
C TYR A 52 3.38 6.01 -15.07
N ASP A 53 4.56 5.93 -14.49
CA ASP A 53 5.32 4.70 -14.28
C ASP A 53 6.10 4.75 -12.96
N GLU A 54 7.02 3.79 -12.77
CA GLU A 54 7.84 3.67 -11.57
C GLU A 54 8.82 4.82 -11.33
N THR A 55 8.96 5.76 -12.28
CA THR A 55 9.82 6.95 -12.13
C THR A 55 9.14 8.13 -11.42
N LEU A 56 7.87 7.97 -11.05
CA LEU A 56 7.12 9.01 -10.34
C LEU A 56 7.74 9.30 -8.96
N ASP A 57 7.93 10.58 -8.64
CA ASP A 57 8.63 11.04 -7.42
C ASP A 57 8.09 10.42 -6.12
N VAL A 58 6.78 10.14 -6.06
CA VAL A 58 6.15 9.56 -4.86
C VAL A 58 6.52 8.09 -4.62
N VAL A 59 7.05 7.38 -5.62
CA VAL A 59 7.37 5.95 -5.54
C VAL A 59 8.49 5.69 -4.54
N GLU A 60 9.53 6.52 -4.55
CA GLU A 60 10.67 6.38 -3.64
C GLU A 60 10.23 6.69 -2.20
N ASP A 61 9.56 7.83 -1.98
CA ASP A 61 9.05 8.24 -0.66
C ASP A 61 8.07 7.21 -0.08
N ALA A 62 7.13 6.71 -0.89
CA ALA A 62 6.21 5.66 -0.46
C ALA A 62 6.92 4.34 -0.15
N THR A 63 8.02 4.04 -0.84
CA THR A 63 8.86 2.87 -0.54
C THR A 63 9.53 3.04 0.81
N TYR A 64 10.00 4.24 1.17
CA TYR A 64 10.55 4.52 2.50
C TYR A 64 9.51 4.43 3.61
N GLU A 65 8.28 4.86 3.35
CA GLU A 65 7.14 4.68 4.26
C GLU A 65 6.82 3.20 4.49
N ALA A 66 6.71 2.43 3.41
CA ALA A 66 6.48 0.99 3.49
C ALA A 66 7.66 0.24 4.15
N ALA A 67 8.90 0.69 3.93
CA ALA A 67 10.09 0.06 4.49
C ALA A 67 10.15 0.19 6.01
N LEU A 68 9.68 1.30 6.59
CA LEU A 68 9.61 1.41 8.05
C LEU A 68 8.60 0.40 8.64
N LEU A 69 7.46 0.20 7.98
CA LEU A 69 6.45 -0.77 8.40
C LEU A 69 7.00 -2.20 8.33
N GLU A 70 7.72 -2.54 7.25
CA GLU A 70 8.38 -3.84 7.07
C GLU A 70 9.61 -4.06 7.97
N LEU A 71 10.26 -2.98 8.42
CA LEU A 71 11.34 -3.04 9.40
C LEU A 71 10.78 -3.29 10.80
N THR A 72 9.67 -2.65 11.14
CA THR A 72 9.01 -2.79 12.44
C THR A 72 8.29 -4.12 12.56
N THR A 73 7.66 -4.60 11.48
CA THR A 73 6.95 -5.87 11.42
C THR A 73 7.30 -6.58 10.11
N VAL A 74 8.18 -7.57 10.20
CA VAL A 74 8.60 -8.34 9.02
C VAL A 74 7.40 -9.07 8.41
N GLY A 75 7.18 -8.85 7.11
CA GLY A 75 6.06 -9.44 6.39
C GLY A 75 4.73 -8.74 6.64
N PHE A 76 4.78 -7.48 7.07
CA PHE A 76 3.58 -6.65 7.27
C PHE A 76 2.67 -6.69 6.04
N PHE A 77 3.20 -6.50 4.83
CA PHE A 77 2.42 -6.45 3.59
C PHE A 77 2.24 -7.80 2.89
N SER A 78 2.90 -8.87 3.36
CA SER A 78 2.89 -10.21 2.74
C SER A 78 2.21 -11.26 3.59
N LYS A 79 1.43 -10.84 4.59
CA LYS A 79 0.69 -11.74 5.47
C LYS A 79 -0.29 -12.61 4.68
N THR A 80 -0.17 -13.92 4.85
CA THR A 80 -1.11 -14.89 4.28
C THR A 80 -2.24 -15.19 5.25
N TYR A 81 -3.40 -15.53 4.70
CA TYR A 81 -4.54 -16.02 5.45
C TYR A 81 -5.23 -17.14 4.68
N THR A 82 -5.96 -17.98 5.39
CA THR A 82 -6.91 -18.94 4.80
C THR A 82 -8.29 -18.31 4.70
N PRO A 83 -9.16 -18.73 3.77
CA PRO A 83 -10.53 -18.21 3.69
C PRO A 83 -11.30 -18.35 5.02
N ALA A 84 -11.00 -19.38 5.82
CA ALA A 84 -11.62 -19.58 7.13
C ALA A 84 -11.25 -18.50 8.17
N GLN A 85 -10.13 -17.81 7.99
CA GLN A 85 -9.69 -16.68 8.84
C GLN A 85 -10.36 -15.35 8.42
N GLN A 86 -10.98 -15.27 7.25
CA GLN A 86 -11.69 -14.07 6.76
C GLN A 86 -13.11 -13.97 7.34
N LYS A 87 -13.25 -14.12 8.66
CA LYS A 87 -14.56 -14.02 9.32
C LYS A 87 -14.62 -12.73 10.11
N VAL A 88 -15.63 -11.91 9.82
CA VAL A 88 -16.01 -10.77 10.64
C VAL A 88 -17.17 -11.20 11.54
N LEU A 89 -17.07 -10.89 12.83
CA LEU A 89 -18.18 -11.09 13.75
C LEU A 89 -19.28 -10.06 13.44
N THR A 90 -20.29 -10.48 12.68
CA THR A 90 -21.39 -9.61 12.26
C THR A 90 -22.46 -9.43 13.34
N GLY A 91 -22.34 -10.13 14.48
CA GLY A 91 -23.17 -9.90 15.66
C GLY A 91 -22.85 -10.79 16.84
N VAL A 92 -22.77 -10.18 18.03
CA VAL A 92 -23.00 -10.80 19.35
C VAL A 92 -23.92 -9.83 20.09
N ASP A 93 -25.22 -10.12 20.06
CA ASP A 93 -26.28 -9.28 20.66
C ASP A 93 -26.07 -7.76 20.41
N LYS A 94 -26.12 -6.88 21.44
CA LYS A 94 -26.18 -5.41 21.31
C LYS A 94 -25.03 -4.72 20.56
N ILE A 95 -23.90 -5.38 20.28
CA ILE A 95 -22.77 -4.76 19.57
C ILE A 95 -22.80 -5.18 18.10
N ARG A 96 -22.98 -4.20 17.22
CA ARG A 96 -22.91 -4.35 15.77
C ARG A 96 -21.87 -3.37 15.21
N TRP A 97 -20.99 -3.87 14.34
CA TRP A 97 -20.02 -3.05 13.61
C TRP A 97 -20.47 -2.88 12.17
N THR A 98 -20.46 -1.64 11.69
CA THR A 98 -20.61 -1.34 10.26
C THR A 98 -19.21 -1.08 9.70
N VAL A 99 -18.83 -1.83 8.67
CA VAL A 99 -17.58 -1.54 7.95
C VAL A 99 -17.78 -0.26 7.15
N THR A 100 -16.95 0.75 7.41
CA THR A 100 -16.85 1.95 6.59
C THR A 100 -15.85 1.70 5.47
N GLY A 101 -16.29 1.77 4.21
CA GLY A 101 -15.49 1.47 3.00
C GLY A 101 -16.06 0.31 2.17
N ASP A 102 -15.36 -0.08 1.11
CA ASP A 102 -15.75 -1.23 0.26
C ASP A 102 -15.06 -2.53 0.71
N ALA A 103 -15.72 -3.26 1.60
CA ALA A 103 -15.27 -4.57 2.08
C ALA A 103 -15.20 -5.64 0.98
N SER A 104 -15.76 -5.38 -0.21
CA SER A 104 -15.75 -6.29 -1.36
C SER A 104 -14.62 -6.00 -2.35
N ASN A 105 -13.82 -4.96 -2.11
CA ASN A 105 -12.68 -4.62 -2.96
C ASN A 105 -11.67 -5.79 -3.02
N LYS A 106 -11.08 -6.02 -4.20
CA LYS A 106 -9.97 -6.99 -4.42
C LYS A 106 -8.82 -6.83 -3.42
N TYR A 107 -8.68 -5.65 -2.84
CA TYR A 107 -7.64 -5.30 -1.88
C TYR A 107 -8.15 -5.10 -0.45
N ALA A 108 -9.42 -5.40 -0.15
CA ALA A 108 -10.04 -5.14 1.15
C ALA A 108 -9.34 -5.85 2.34
N GLN A 109 -8.53 -6.86 2.05
CA GLN A 109 -7.80 -7.65 3.04
C GLN A 109 -6.30 -7.37 3.05
N ALA A 110 -5.81 -6.54 2.13
CA ALA A 110 -4.43 -6.09 2.15
C ALA A 110 -4.29 -4.96 3.18
N PRO A 111 -3.23 -4.96 4.02
CA PRO A 111 -2.92 -3.82 4.86
C PRO A 111 -2.79 -2.54 4.03
N VAL A 112 -3.26 -1.43 4.59
CA VAL A 112 -3.19 -0.10 3.97
C VAL A 112 -2.47 0.87 4.90
N SER A 113 -1.64 1.74 4.33
CA SER A 113 -1.07 2.90 5.00
C SER A 113 -1.74 4.14 4.46
N THR A 114 -2.37 4.93 5.34
CA THR A 114 -3.13 6.13 4.93
C THR A 114 -2.25 7.15 4.20
N LEU A 115 -0.98 7.27 4.58
CA LEU A 115 -0.04 8.17 3.93
C LEU A 115 0.36 7.68 2.53
N ILE A 116 0.61 6.38 2.38
CA ILE A 116 0.92 5.79 1.06
C ILE A 116 -0.30 5.89 0.13
N GLU A 117 -1.51 5.66 0.64
CA GLU A 117 -2.73 5.89 -0.14
C GLU A 117 -2.84 7.35 -0.59
N ALA A 118 -2.61 8.32 0.31
CA ALA A 118 -2.62 9.75 -0.06
C ALA A 118 -1.55 10.13 -1.10
N MET A 119 -0.37 9.50 -1.05
CA MET A 119 0.69 9.71 -2.04
C MET A 119 0.28 9.23 -3.44
N PHE A 120 -0.45 8.12 -3.53
CA PHE A 120 -0.84 7.50 -4.79
C PHE A 120 -2.25 7.85 -5.28
N GLU A 121 -3.09 8.45 -4.43
CA GLU A 121 -4.47 8.82 -4.74
C GLU A 121 -4.62 9.56 -6.09
N PRO A 122 -3.77 10.53 -6.46
CA PRO A 122 -3.90 11.22 -7.76
C PRO A 122 -3.51 10.36 -8.97
N TYR A 123 -2.82 9.23 -8.77
CA TYR A 123 -2.09 8.51 -9.80
C TYR A 123 -2.58 7.09 -10.03
N VAL A 124 -3.32 6.51 -9.08
CA VAL A 124 -3.85 5.14 -9.19
C VAL A 124 -5.32 5.19 -9.58
N ARG A 125 -5.73 4.34 -10.51
CA ARG A 125 -7.16 4.22 -10.84
C ARG A 125 -7.91 3.64 -9.65
N ASP A 126 -8.87 4.39 -9.13
CA ASP A 126 -9.93 3.77 -8.34
C ASP A 126 -10.86 2.98 -9.29
N LEU A 127 -10.62 1.67 -9.37
CA LEU A 127 -11.43 0.75 -10.17
C LEU A 127 -12.86 0.61 -9.64
N ASN A 128 -13.15 1.14 -8.45
CA ASN A 128 -14.45 1.11 -7.81
C ASN A 128 -15.18 2.46 -7.84
N ASP A 129 -14.57 3.52 -8.36
CA ASP A 129 -15.27 4.80 -8.55
C ASP A 129 -16.45 4.60 -9.52
N ALA A 130 -17.64 5.05 -9.09
CA ALA A 130 -18.86 5.01 -9.88
C ALA A 130 -18.67 5.66 -11.25
N GLN A 131 -17.82 6.68 -11.36
CA GLN A 131 -17.52 7.37 -12.62
C GLN A 131 -16.85 6.44 -13.66
N PHE A 132 -16.03 5.48 -13.22
CA PHE A 132 -15.38 4.52 -14.11
C PHE A 132 -16.34 3.44 -14.62
N ARG A 133 -17.33 3.03 -13.80
CA ARG A 133 -18.36 2.07 -14.21
C ARG A 133 -19.23 2.60 -15.36
N PHE A 134 -19.52 3.90 -15.38
CA PHE A 134 -20.25 4.53 -16.49
C PHE A 134 -19.40 4.67 -17.78
N MET A 135 -18.07 4.74 -17.68
CA MET A 135 -17.16 4.79 -18.83
C MET A 135 -16.82 3.41 -19.43
N SER A 136 -16.98 2.32 -18.65
CA SER A 136 -16.71 0.95 -19.09
C SER A 136 -17.87 0.31 -19.87
N ILE A 137 -19.08 0.85 -19.76
CA ILE A 137 -20.19 0.55 -20.67
C ILE A 137 -20.04 1.55 -21.81
N GLY A 138 -19.51 1.11 -22.95
CA GLY A 138 -19.27 1.98 -24.11
C GLY A 138 -20.52 2.78 -24.52
N PRO A 139 -20.39 3.83 -25.35
CA PRO A 139 -21.53 4.61 -25.81
C PRO A 139 -22.53 3.66 -26.46
N GLY A 140 -23.62 3.37 -25.75
CA GLY A 140 -24.71 2.58 -26.27
C GLY A 140 -25.31 3.35 -27.43
N THR A 141 -25.09 2.86 -28.65
CA THR A 141 -25.91 3.22 -29.80
C THR A 141 -27.35 2.85 -29.48
N LEU A 142 -28.16 3.85 -29.16
CA LEU A 142 -29.60 3.86 -29.42
C LEU A 142 -29.82 4.61 -30.74
#